data_AF-A0A6V8PF66-F1
#
_entry.id   AF-A0A6V8PF66-F1
#
_cell.length_a   1.000
_cell.length_b   1.000
_cell.length_c   1.000
_cell.angle_alpha   90.00
_cell.angle_beta   90.00
_cell.angle_gamma   90.00
#
_symmetry.space_group_name_H-M   'P 1'
#
loop_
_entity.id
_entity.type
_entity.pdbx_description
1 polymer ?
#
loop_
_entity_poly.entity_id
_entity_poly.type
_entity_poly.pdbx_seq_one_letter_code
_entity_poly.pdbx_strand_id
1 'polypeptide(L)'
;MYIPKPDGKKRPLGIPCVRDRVVQTAVKTVLEPIFESKFLDCSFGFRPKRSARQASQRIRKYLNFGHTWVLDVDLSSYFDTLPHDRLLKLIGQYVVDGNILKMLQA
;
A
#
# COMPACT_ATOMS: atom_id res chain seq x y z
N MET A 1 -2.67 -20.29 5.55
CA MET A 1 -1.42 -20.53 6.31
C MET A 1 -1.23 -19.38 7.30
N TYR A 2 -0.74 -19.64 8.52
CA TYR A 2 -0.58 -18.62 9.57
C TYR A 2 0.88 -18.51 10.01
N ILE A 3 1.41 -17.29 10.10
CA ILE A 3 2.76 -17.02 10.63
C ILE A 3 2.65 -16.33 11.99
N PRO A 4 3.41 -16.77 13.02
CA PRO A 4 3.41 -16.13 14.33
C PRO A 4 4.04 -14.73 14.27
N LYS A 5 3.43 -13.76 14.96
CA LYS A 5 4.05 -12.46 15.27
C LYS A 5 4.86 -12.54 16.56
N PRO A 6 5.77 -11.58 16.81
CA PRO A 6 6.45 -11.44 18.10
C PRO A 6 5.48 -11.38 19.29
N ASP A 7 4.30 -10.77 19.09
CA ASP A 7 3.28 -10.59 20.13
C ASP A 7 2.33 -11.79 20.29
N GLY A 8 2.69 -12.97 19.78
CA GLY A 8 1.90 -14.21 19.89
C GLY A 8 0.66 -14.30 18.99
N LYS A 9 0.21 -13.20 18.39
CA LYS A 9 -0.88 -13.18 17.41
C LYS A 9 -0.46 -13.85 16.09
N LYS A 10 -1.39 -14.55 15.42
CA LYS A 10 -1.15 -15.17 14.10
C LYS A 10 -1.54 -14.22 12.97
N ARG A 11 -0.71 -14.10 11.93
CA ARG A 11 -1.04 -13.37 10.69
C ARG A 11 -1.47 -14.37 9.62
N PRO A 12 -2.71 -14.30 9.09
CA PRO A 12 -3.08 -15.06 7.91
C PRO A 12 -2.27 -14.55 6.71
N LEU A 13 -1.68 -15.46 5.95
CA LEU A 13 -1.07 -15.17 4.66
C LEU A 13 -1.90 -15.80 3.56
N GLY A 14 -2.47 -14.95 2.71
CA GLY A 14 -2.96 -15.34 1.40
C GLY A 14 -1.78 -15.35 0.45
N ILE A 15 -1.19 -16.53 0.20
CA ILE A 15 -0.13 -16.70 -0.80
C ILE A 15 -0.82 -17.11 -2.10
N PRO A 16 -0.95 -16.20 -3.09
CA PRO A 16 -1.53 -16.55 -4.38
C PRO A 16 -0.65 -17.56 -5.14
N CYS A 17 -1.28 -18.30 -6.05
CA CYS A 17 -0.55 -19.22 -6.92
C CYS A 17 0.47 -18.45 -7.79
N VAL A 18 1.48 -19.15 -8.31
CA VAL A 18 2.53 -18.53 -9.15
C VAL A 18 1.91 -17.79 -10.34
N ARG A 19 0.94 -18.41 -11.02
CA ARG A 19 0.21 -17.80 -12.14
C ARG A 19 -0.42 -16.46 -11.75
N ASP A 20 -1.10 -16.42 -10.61
CA ASP A 20 -1.80 -15.22 -10.16
C ASP A 20 -0.82 -14.13 -9.77
N ARG A 21 0.33 -14.48 -9.17
CA ARG A 21 1.42 -13.52 -8.91
C ARG A 21 1.99 -12.90 -10.17
N VAL A 22 2.12 -13.66 -11.25
CA VAL A 22 2.57 -13.13 -12.55
C VAL A 22 1.55 -12.13 -13.07
N VAL A 23 0.26 -12.47 -13.07
CA VAL A 23 -0.82 -11.55 -13.52
C VAL A 23 -0.86 -10.30 -12.65
N GLN A 24 -0.83 -10.43 -11.32
CA GLN A 24 -0.82 -9.29 -10.40
C GLN A 24 0.40 -8.39 -10.61
N THR A 25 1.57 -8.96 -10.90
CA THR A 25 2.79 -8.19 -11.18
C THR A 25 2.68 -7.43 -12.51
N ALA A 26 2.10 -8.05 -13.53
CA ALA A 26 1.83 -7.40 -14.82
C ALA A 26 0.87 -6.22 -14.66
N VAL A 27 -0.26 -6.43 -13.98
CA VAL A 27 -1.24 -5.37 -13.66
C VAL A 27 -0.57 -4.26 -12.84
N LYS A 28 0.22 -4.61 -11.82
CA LYS A 28 0.97 -3.63 -11.02
C LYS A 28 1.87 -2.76 -11.91
N THR A 29 2.59 -3.35 -12.85
CA THR A 29 3.54 -2.62 -13.71
C THR A 29 2.85 -1.53 -14.54
N VAL A 30 1.61 -1.79 -14.97
CA VAL A 30 0.79 -0.82 -15.71
C VAL A 30 0.22 0.26 -14.79
N LEU A 31 -0.25 -0.11 -13.60
CA LEU A 31 -0.91 0.82 -12.67
C LEU A 31 0.07 1.69 -11.87
N GLU A 32 1.25 1.18 -11.53
CA GLU A 32 2.26 1.85 -10.71
C GLU A 32 2.63 3.26 -11.24
N PRO A 33 2.95 3.49 -12.53
CA PRO A 33 3.27 4.84 -13.01
C PRO A 33 2.10 5.83 -12.92
N ILE A 34 0.86 5.35 -13.08
CA ILE A 34 -0.34 6.19 -12.99
C ILE A 34 -0.47 6.74 -11.56
N PHE A 35 -0.42 5.85 -10.57
CA PHE A 35 -0.57 6.24 -9.17
C PHE A 35 0.68 6.90 -8.58
N GLU A 36 1.88 6.56 -9.06
CA GLU A 36 3.12 7.22 -8.63
C GLU A 36 3.10 8.72 -8.92
N SER A 37 2.46 9.14 -10.03
CA SER A 37 2.25 10.55 -10.36
C SER A 37 1.31 11.30 -9.40
N LYS A 38 0.52 10.57 -8.60
CA LYS A 38 -0.49 11.11 -7.69
C LYS A 38 -0.09 11.04 -6.22
N PHE A 39 0.83 10.14 -5.86
CA PHE A 39 1.25 9.99 -4.48
C PHE A 39 2.04 11.19 -3.97
N LEU A 40 1.68 11.64 -2.76
CA LEU A 40 2.37 12.72 -2.08
C LEU A 40 3.81 12.35 -1.73
N ASP A 41 4.70 13.34 -1.69
CA ASP A 41 6.11 13.14 -1.36
C ASP A 41 6.37 12.61 0.06
N CYS A 42 5.41 12.79 0.97
CA CYS A 42 5.46 12.27 2.34
C CYS A 42 5.04 10.79 2.44
N SER A 43 4.63 10.16 1.35
CA SER A 43 4.33 8.72 1.30
C SER A 43 5.57 7.92 0.91
N PHE A 44 6.02 6.99 1.76
CA PHE A 44 7.26 6.23 1.54
C PHE A 44 7.07 4.71 1.42
N GLY A 45 5.92 4.19 1.85
CA GLY A 45 5.66 2.74 1.87
C GLY A 45 5.34 2.19 0.50
N PHE A 46 5.90 1.01 0.17
CA PHE A 46 5.56 0.21 -1.02
C PHE A 46 5.70 0.95 -2.38
N ARG A 47 6.54 1.99 -2.44
CA ARG A 47 6.76 2.81 -3.63
C ARG A 47 8.14 2.58 -4.25
N PRO A 48 8.28 2.67 -5.58
CA PRO A 48 9.58 2.60 -6.24
C PRO A 48 10.46 3.77 -5.78
N LYS A 49 11.76 3.50 -5.57
CA LYS A 49 12.78 4.50 -5.18
C LYS A 49 12.52 5.21 -3.82
N ARG A 50 11.53 4.77 -3.03
CA ARG A 50 11.27 5.25 -1.66
C ARG A 50 11.67 4.17 -0.65
N SER A 51 12.03 4.58 0.57
CA SER A 51 12.40 3.62 1.63
C SER A 51 12.02 4.11 3.03
N ALA A 52 11.93 3.18 3.98
CA ALA A 52 11.70 3.49 5.39
C ALA A 52 12.79 4.44 5.96
N ARG A 53 14.03 4.30 5.50
CA ARG A 53 15.14 5.19 5.90
C ARG A 53 14.89 6.64 5.52
N GLN A 54 14.33 6.90 4.33
CA GLN A 54 13.95 8.25 3.91
C GLN A 54 12.84 8.82 4.80
N ALA A 55 11.87 7.99 5.21
CA ALA A 55 10.83 8.41 6.15
C ALA A 55 11.41 8.82 7.50
N SER A 56 12.33 8.04 8.07
CA SER A 56 13.02 8.38 9.32
C SER A 56 13.85 9.67 9.21
N GLN A 57 14.53 9.87 8.08
CA GLN A 57 15.26 11.12 7.81
C GLN A 57 14.32 12.33 7.74
N ARG A 58 13.12 12.16 7.16
CA ARG A 58 12.11 13.21 7.09
C ARG A 58 11.62 13.61 8.49
N ILE A 59 11.37 12.64 9.37
CA ILE A 59 11.02 12.88 10.78
C ILE A 59 12.14 13.64 11.48
N ARG A 60 13.39 13.17 11.36
CA ARG A 60 14.57 13.86 11.94
C ARG A 60 14.68 15.31 11.49
N LYS A 61 14.40 15.59 10.21
CA LYS A 61 14.38 16.96 9.69
C LYS A 61 13.33 17.82 10.41
N TYR A 62 12.12 17.32 10.63
CA TYR A 62 11.08 18.06 11.35
C TYR A 62 11.41 18.27 12.84
N LEU A 63 12.01 17.29 13.51
CA LEU A 63 12.51 17.44 14.88
C LEU A 63 13.53 18.59 14.96
N ASN A 64 14.45 18.70 14.00
CA ASN A 64 15.45 19.77 13.94
C ASN A 64 14.83 21.17 13.70
N PHE A 65 13.62 21.24 13.13
CA PHE A 65 12.87 22.50 12.99
C PHE A 65 12.02 22.85 14.22
N GLY A 66 12.14 22.08 15.31
CA GLY A 66 11.43 22.33 16.56
C GLY A 66 10.07 21.65 16.68
N HIS A 67 9.68 20.79 15.72
CA HIS A 67 8.46 19.99 15.84
C HIS A 67 8.73 18.77 16.72
N THR A 68 8.48 18.87 18.02
CA THR A 68 8.82 17.83 19.01
C THR A 68 7.66 16.90 19.37
N TRP A 69 6.44 17.21 18.92
CA TRP A 69 5.26 16.40 19.17
C TRP A 69 4.99 15.48 17.98
N VAL A 70 4.77 14.19 18.27
CA VAL A 70 4.46 13.16 17.28
C VAL A 70 3.09 12.58 17.59
N LEU A 71 2.22 12.55 16.58
CA LEU A 71 0.97 11.82 16.62
C LEU A 71 1.19 10.47 15.93
N ASP A 72 1.24 9.40 16.71
CA ASP A 72 1.35 8.03 16.19
C ASP A 72 -0.06 7.48 15.93
N VAL A 73 -0.33 7.10 14.68
CA VAL A 73 -1.63 6.59 14.23
C VAL A 73 -1.40 5.35 13.38
N ASP A 74 -2.02 4.25 13.78
CA ASP A 74 -2.01 2.98 13.05
C ASP A 74 -3.44 2.51 12.77
N LEU A 75 -3.64 1.84 11.63
CA LEU A 75 -4.93 1.28 11.24
C LEU A 75 -4.96 -0.21 11.56
N SER A 76 -5.89 -0.61 12.43
CA SER A 76 -6.10 -2.02 12.77
C SER A 76 -6.65 -2.79 11.58
N SER A 77 -6.06 -3.96 11.30
CA SER A 77 -6.54 -4.90 10.27
C SER A 77 -6.89 -4.24 8.93
N TYR A 78 -6.02 -3.33 8.47
CA TYR A 78 -6.28 -2.49 7.31
C TYR A 78 -6.77 -3.26 6.07
N PHE A 79 -6.07 -4.34 5.70
CA PHE A 79 -6.42 -5.13 4.51
C PHE A 79 -7.67 -5.99 4.70
N ASP A 80 -8.03 -6.35 5.94
CA ASP A 80 -9.20 -7.19 6.23
C ASP A 80 -10.50 -6.37 6.28
N THR A 81 -10.39 -5.06 6.55
CA THR A 81 -11.53 -4.15 6.76
C THR A 81 -11.75 -3.18 5.60
N LEU A 82 -10.97 -3.29 4.52
CA LEU A 82 -10.99 -2.36 3.42
C LEU A 82 -12.28 -2.49 2.58
N PRO A 83 -13.10 -1.43 2.42
CA PRO A 83 -14.32 -1.50 1.62
C PRO A 83 -13.99 -1.57 0.12
N HIS A 84 -14.08 -2.77 -0.45
CA HIS A 84 -13.72 -3.07 -1.85
C HIS A 84 -14.46 -2.19 -2.87
N ASP A 85 -15.77 -1.97 -2.70
CA ASP A 85 -16.56 -1.14 -3.63
C ASP A 85 -16.06 0.32 -3.65
N ARG A 86 -15.68 0.84 -2.49
CA ARG A 86 -15.14 2.20 -2.39
C ARG A 86 -13.75 2.27 -3.00
N LEU A 87 -12.91 1.27 -2.78
CA LEU A 87 -11.59 1.18 -3.38
C LEU A 87 -11.68 1.16 -4.91
N LEU A 88 -12.52 0.30 -5.49
CA LEU A 88 -12.69 0.19 -6.94
C LEU A 88 -13.23 1.49 -7.56
N LYS A 89 -14.16 2.18 -6.88
CA LYS A 89 -14.63 3.51 -7.32
C LYS A 89 -13.50 4.54 -7.37
N LEU A 90 -12.60 4.54 -6.37
CA LEU A 90 -11.45 5.45 -6.34
C LEU A 90 -10.43 5.12 -7.44
N ILE A 91 -10.17 3.84 -7.68
CA ILE A 91 -9.27 3.40 -8.77
C ILE A 91 -9.87 3.77 -10.13
N GLY A 92 -11.19 3.60 -10.31
CA GLY A 92 -11.92 3.94 -11.53
C GLY A 92 -11.89 5.42 -11.91
N GLN A 93 -11.50 6.32 -10.99
CA GLN A 93 -11.26 7.73 -11.31
C GLN A 93 -10.00 7.94 -12.16
N TYR A 94 -9.05 7.01 -12.11
CA TYR A 94 -7.76 7.10 -12.79
C TYR A 94 -7.56 6.02 -13.86
N VAL A 95 -8.36 4.94 -13.81
CA VAL A 95 -8.27 3.79 -14.72
C VAL A 95 -9.64 3.56 -15.36
N VAL A 96 -9.74 3.80 -16.66
CA VAL A 96 -11.00 3.66 -17.43
C VAL A 96 -11.23 2.23 -17.93
N ASP A 97 -10.17 1.43 -18.03
CA ASP A 97 -10.26 0.06 -18.56
C ASP A 97 -11.05 -0.86 -17.61
N GLY A 98 -12.26 -1.21 -18.05
CA GLY A 98 -13.15 -2.10 -17.30
C GLY A 98 -12.61 -3.52 -17.12
N ASN A 99 -11.70 -3.99 -17.98
CA ASN A 99 -11.09 -5.32 -17.81
C ASN A 99 -10.08 -5.30 -16.65
N ILE A 100 -9.29 -4.24 -16.51
CA ILE A 100 -8.37 -4.07 -15.38
C ILE A 100 -9.17 -3.96 -14.08
N LEU A 101 -10.25 -3.17 -14.07
CA LEU A 101 -11.11 -3.05 -12.89
C LEU A 101 -11.75 -4.40 -12.48
N LYS A 102 -12.20 -5.19 -13.46
CA LYS A 102 -12.70 -6.56 -13.22
C LYS A 102 -11.61 -7.48 -12.65
N MET A 103 -10.38 -7.39 -13.17
CA MET A 103 -9.25 -8.19 -12.66
C MET A 103 -8.87 -7.83 -11.22
N LEU A 104 -9.06 -6.57 -10.79
CA LEU A 104 -8.81 -6.15 -9.41
C LEU A 104 -9.89 -6.59 -8.42
N GLN A 105 -11.08 -6.93 -8.92
CA GLN A 105 -12.19 -7.41 -8.11
C GLN A 105 -12.14 -8.94 -7.84
N ALA A 106 -11.41 -9.68 -8.69
CA ALA A 106 -11.29 -11.14 -8.65
C ALA A 106 -10.27 -11.61 -7.60
#